data_AF-A0A820EHW1-F1
#
_entry.id   AF-A0A820EHW1-F1
#
_cell.length_a   1.000
_cell.length_b   1.000
_cell.length_c   1.000
_cell.angle_alpha   90.00
_cell.angle_beta   90.00
_cell.angle_gamma   90.00
#
_symmetry.space_group_name_H-M   'P 1'
#
loop_
_entity.id
_entity.type
_entity.pdbx_description
1 polymer ?
#
loop_
_entity_poly.entity_id
_entity_poly.type
_entity_poly.pdbx_seq_one_letter_code
_entity_poly.pdbx_strand_id
1 'polypeptide(L)'
;MNNIERLYLKQGVTFQATISNNITVFIESNANFSTTAAQDITVYIESGGNFHTTSGGNITAYVQSGATFAVNSGGNIMAYLESGAKFSITSGGIITAYLKSNSSFSVTSSGNITAYYEIGSIRNFNMNTKTEILCSPIIFNYSNISSGGC
;
A
#
# COMPACT_ATOMS: atom_id res chain seq x y z
N MET A 1 19.47 -16.49 -4.80
CA MET A 1 18.01 -16.69 -4.79
C MET A 1 17.48 -15.93 -3.59
N ASN A 2 16.76 -14.83 -3.78
CA ASN A 2 16.19 -14.11 -2.65
C ASN A 2 14.97 -14.91 -2.17
N ASN A 3 15.06 -15.51 -0.98
CA ASN A 3 13.90 -16.09 -0.33
C ASN A 3 12.92 -14.93 -0.06
N ILE A 4 11.82 -14.89 -0.81
CA ILE A 4 10.71 -14.00 -0.49
C ILE A 4 9.99 -14.67 0.67
N GLU A 5 10.20 -14.12 1.86
CA GLU A 5 9.49 -14.55 3.05
C GLU A 5 8.02 -14.13 2.92
N ARG A 6 7.12 -14.99 3.40
CA ARG A 6 5.69 -14.70 3.45
C ARG A 6 5.25 -14.65 4.90
N LEU A 7 4.53 -13.59 5.26
CA LEU A 7 3.95 -13.41 6.57
C LEU A 7 2.44 -13.25 6.44
N TYR A 8 1.68 -14.03 7.19
CA TYR A 8 0.23 -13.99 7.23
C TYR A 8 -0.23 -13.56 8.62
N LEU A 9 -0.86 -12.40 8.72
CA LEU A 9 -1.50 -11.94 9.95
C LEU A 9 -2.97 -12.30 9.89
N LYS A 10 -3.40 -13.15 10.83
CA LYS A 10 -4.80 -13.52 10.99
C LYS A 10 -5.63 -12.40 11.61
N GLN A 11 -6.94 -12.47 11.41
CA GLN A 11 -7.90 -11.48 11.89
C GLN A 11 -7.65 -11.08 13.36
N GLY A 12 -7.68 -9.77 13.63
CA GLY A 12 -7.53 -9.20 14.97
C GLY A 12 -6.12 -9.28 15.56
N VAL A 13 -5.16 -9.91 14.88
CA VAL A 13 -3.77 -9.97 15.35
C VAL A 13 -3.13 -8.60 15.26
N THR A 14 -2.41 -8.22 16.31
CA THR A 14 -1.46 -7.10 16.26
C THR A 14 -0.05 -7.66 16.33
N PHE A 15 0.78 -7.31 15.36
CA PHE A 15 2.15 -7.81 15.25
C PHE A 15 3.12 -6.66 14.96
N GLN A 16 4.33 -6.77 15.47
CA GLN A 16 5.42 -5.85 15.17
C GLN A 16 6.70 -6.61 14.92
N ALA A 17 7.41 -6.26 13.84
CA ALA A 17 8.67 -6.91 13.51
C ALA A 17 9.68 -5.93 12.90
N THR A 18 10.94 -6.34 12.88
CA THR A 18 11.95 -5.74 12.00
C THR A 18 12.29 -6.77 10.95
N ILE A 19 12.22 -6.39 9.67
CA ILE A 19 12.41 -7.30 8.55
C ILE A 19 13.69 -6.94 7.82
N SER A 20 14.60 -7.90 7.72
CA SER A 20 15.90 -7.73 7.04
C SER A 20 15.93 -8.26 5.60
N ASN A 21 14.85 -8.92 5.15
CA ASN A 21 14.75 -9.57 3.85
C ASN A 21 13.59 -8.99 3.03
N ASN A 22 13.54 -9.29 1.73
CA ASN A 22 12.35 -8.99 0.93
C ASN A 22 11.17 -9.82 1.46
N ILE A 23 10.01 -9.19 1.66
CA ILE A 23 8.86 -9.84 2.29
C ILE A 23 7.56 -9.55 1.54
N THR A 24 6.68 -10.55 1.50
CA THR A 24 5.28 -10.39 1.17
C THR A 24 4.43 -10.58 2.41
N VAL A 25 3.58 -9.60 2.74
CA VAL A 25 2.72 -9.63 3.92
C VAL A 25 1.26 -9.67 3.49
N PHE A 26 0.50 -10.57 4.10
CA PHE A 26 -0.94 -10.68 3.98
C PHE A 26 -1.56 -10.32 5.33
N ILE A 27 -2.44 -9.33 5.36
CA ILE A 27 -3.06 -8.81 6.58
C ILE A 27 -4.56 -9.03 6.45
N GLU A 28 -5.09 -9.96 7.24
CA GLU A 28 -6.53 -10.21 7.29
C GLU A 28 -7.29 -9.06 7.98
N SER A 29 -8.61 -9.15 7.88
CA SER A 29 -9.51 -8.14 8.40
C SER A 29 -9.25 -7.79 9.88
N ASN A 30 -9.21 -6.50 10.20
CA ASN A 30 -8.95 -5.96 11.55
C ASN A 30 -7.60 -6.34 12.17
N ALA A 31 -6.65 -6.91 11.41
CA ALA A 31 -5.29 -7.13 11.88
C ALA A 31 -4.44 -5.87 11.73
N ASN A 32 -3.41 -5.72 12.57
CA ASN A 32 -2.52 -4.57 12.59
C ASN A 32 -1.07 -5.05 12.51
N PHE A 33 -0.33 -4.60 11.48
CA PHE A 33 1.09 -4.87 11.37
C PHE A 33 1.89 -3.57 11.37
N SER A 34 2.90 -3.49 12.24
CA SER A 34 3.89 -2.42 12.19
C SER A 34 5.27 -3.00 11.94
N THR A 35 6.04 -2.40 11.03
CA THR A 35 7.39 -2.90 10.75
C THR A 35 8.42 -1.81 10.47
N THR A 36 9.68 -2.16 10.67
CA THR A 36 10.81 -1.45 10.05
C THR A 36 11.48 -2.41 9.08
N ALA A 37 11.71 -1.99 7.83
CA ALA A 37 12.37 -2.86 6.85
C ALA A 37 13.35 -2.08 5.97
N ALA A 38 14.58 -2.58 5.83
CA ALA A 38 15.52 -2.00 4.86
C ALA A 38 15.22 -2.41 3.41
N GLN A 39 14.49 -3.51 3.24
CA GLN A 39 14.30 -4.22 1.99
C GLN A 39 12.90 -4.01 1.40
N ASP A 40 12.67 -4.58 0.21
CA ASP A 40 11.42 -4.44 -0.52
C ASP A 40 10.26 -5.16 0.21
N ILE A 41 9.10 -4.51 0.24
CA ILE A 41 7.87 -5.04 0.83
C ILE A 41 6.78 -5.11 -0.23
N THR A 42 6.11 -6.25 -0.34
CA THR A 42 4.78 -6.34 -0.94
C THR A 42 3.76 -6.57 0.15
N VAL A 43 2.67 -5.80 0.18
CA VAL A 43 1.61 -5.99 1.18
C VAL A 43 0.23 -6.06 0.54
N TYR A 44 -0.57 -6.98 1.06
CA TYR A 44 -1.99 -7.13 0.76
C TYR A 44 -2.77 -6.95 2.06
N ILE A 45 -3.70 -6.01 2.08
CA ILE A 45 -4.46 -5.66 3.27
C ILE A 45 -5.94 -5.84 2.98
N GLU A 46 -6.57 -6.74 3.73
CA GLU A 46 -8.01 -6.94 3.72
C GLU A 46 -8.76 -5.85 4.48
N SER A 47 -10.08 -5.81 4.31
CA SER A 47 -10.95 -4.81 4.91
C SER A 47 -10.74 -4.62 6.42
N GLY A 48 -10.53 -3.38 6.85
CA GLY A 48 -10.28 -3.01 8.25
C GLY A 48 -8.88 -3.37 8.77
N GLY A 49 -8.05 -4.06 7.99
CA GLY A 49 -6.64 -4.28 8.31
C GLY A 49 -5.82 -3.00 8.23
N ASN A 50 -4.73 -2.94 9.00
CA ASN A 50 -3.85 -1.78 9.08
C ASN A 50 -2.39 -2.19 8.93
N PHE A 51 -1.66 -1.47 8.09
CA PHE A 51 -0.21 -1.63 7.94
C PHE A 51 0.49 -0.29 8.17
N HIS A 52 1.53 -0.33 9.01
CA HIS A 52 2.43 0.79 9.22
C HIS A 52 3.87 0.35 8.97
N THR A 53 4.64 1.12 8.20
CA THR A 53 6.06 0.81 8.03
C THR A 53 6.94 2.04 7.95
N THR A 54 8.17 1.89 8.46
CA THR A 54 9.31 2.70 8.03
C THR A 54 10.20 1.83 7.16
N SER A 55 10.45 2.23 5.91
CA SER A 55 11.22 1.39 4.99
C SER A 55 12.26 2.15 4.15
N GLY A 56 13.40 1.50 3.89
CA GLY A 56 14.37 1.95 2.89
C GLY A 56 14.11 1.38 1.49
N GLY A 57 13.33 0.30 1.39
CA GLY A 57 13.10 -0.44 0.16
C GLY A 57 11.89 0.03 -0.62
N ASN A 58 11.69 -0.60 -1.78
CA ASN A 58 10.51 -0.35 -2.61
C ASN A 58 9.28 -1.04 -2.00
N ILE A 59 8.12 -0.43 -2.18
CA ILE A 59 6.88 -0.94 -1.61
C ILE A 59 5.85 -1.10 -2.72
N THR A 60 5.24 -2.28 -2.77
CA THR A 60 3.99 -2.49 -3.52
C THR A 60 2.87 -2.78 -2.54
N ALA A 61 1.82 -1.98 -2.56
CA ALA A 61 0.71 -2.09 -1.61
C ALA A 61 -0.63 -2.24 -2.33
N TYR A 62 -1.39 -3.24 -1.91
CA TYR A 62 -2.76 -3.48 -2.34
C TYR A 62 -3.68 -3.36 -1.13
N VAL A 63 -4.60 -2.39 -1.17
CA VAL A 63 -5.36 -1.97 0.00
C VAL A 63 -6.85 -2.06 -0.30
N GLN A 64 -7.53 -2.97 0.40
CA GLN A 64 -8.98 -3.16 0.26
C GLN A 64 -9.80 -2.06 0.94
N SER A 65 -11.11 -2.05 0.67
CA SER A 65 -12.06 -1.12 1.26
C SER A 65 -11.96 -1.10 2.78
N GLY A 66 -11.94 0.09 3.41
CA GLY A 66 -11.87 0.23 4.86
C GLY A 66 -10.51 -0.09 5.49
N ALA A 67 -9.55 -0.57 4.72
CA ALA A 67 -8.18 -0.83 5.19
C ALA A 67 -7.33 0.45 5.17
N THR A 68 -6.31 0.48 6.03
CA THR A 68 -5.37 1.61 6.14
C THR A 68 -3.95 1.16 5.88
N PHE A 69 -3.24 1.92 5.04
CA PHE A 69 -1.81 1.79 4.84
C PHE A 69 -1.13 3.12 5.14
N ALA A 70 -0.09 3.10 5.97
CA ALA A 70 0.70 4.26 6.31
C ALA A 70 2.19 3.95 6.22
N VAL A 71 2.97 4.84 5.60
CA VAL A 71 4.39 4.61 5.35
C VAL A 71 5.23 5.86 5.46
N ASN A 72 6.43 5.68 6.01
CA ASN A 72 7.57 6.55 5.81
C ASN A 72 8.63 5.79 5.01
N SER A 73 8.94 6.17 3.76
CA SER A 73 9.86 5.42 2.90
C SER A 73 10.92 6.26 2.19
N GLY A 74 12.12 5.71 2.02
CA GLY A 74 13.12 6.23 1.09
C GLY A 74 13.00 5.68 -0.34
N GLY A 75 12.29 4.56 -0.52
CA GLY A 75 12.16 3.86 -1.79
C GLY A 75 10.93 4.25 -2.60
N ASN A 76 10.80 3.64 -3.78
CA ASN A 76 9.65 3.86 -4.66
C ASN A 76 8.41 3.15 -4.13
N ILE A 77 7.23 3.71 -4.36
CA ILE A 77 5.96 3.16 -3.89
C ILE A 77 5.02 2.97 -5.07
N MET A 78 4.45 1.78 -5.16
CA MET A 78 3.33 1.46 -6.04
C MET A 78 2.12 1.06 -5.21
N ALA A 79 1.00 1.77 -5.38
CA ALA A 79 -0.19 1.60 -4.55
C ALA A 79 -1.46 1.36 -5.37
N TYR A 80 -2.26 0.38 -4.95
CA TYR A 80 -3.54 0.02 -5.54
C TYR A 80 -4.62 0.12 -4.45
N LEU A 81 -5.50 1.11 -4.56
CA LEU A 81 -6.49 1.43 -3.53
C LEU A 81 -7.90 1.14 -4.03
N GLU A 82 -8.58 0.21 -3.35
CA GLU A 82 -10.01 -0.04 -3.53
C GLU A 82 -10.86 1.12 -2.99
N SER A 83 -12.14 1.14 -3.36
CA SER A 83 -13.07 2.16 -2.86
C SER A 83 -13.14 2.13 -1.33
N GLY A 84 -12.95 3.28 -0.67
CA GLY A 84 -12.92 3.40 0.79
C GLY A 84 -11.60 3.00 1.46
N ALA A 85 -10.57 2.59 0.70
CA ALA A 85 -9.22 2.39 1.22
C ALA A 85 -8.58 3.73 1.61
N LYS A 86 -7.71 3.72 2.63
CA LYS A 86 -6.97 4.89 3.11
C LYS A 86 -5.48 4.66 3.02
N PHE A 87 -4.77 5.66 2.49
CA PHE A 87 -3.34 5.56 2.26
C PHE A 87 -2.66 6.90 2.59
N SER A 88 -1.64 6.84 3.45
CA SER A 88 -0.86 8.02 3.88
C SER A 88 0.63 7.77 3.71
N ILE A 89 1.31 8.64 2.96
CA ILE A 89 2.73 8.48 2.61
C ILE A 89 3.53 9.71 3.02
N THR A 90 4.67 9.47 3.64
CA THR A 90 5.83 10.36 3.55
C THR A 90 6.94 9.63 2.80
N SER A 91 7.40 10.12 1.65
CA SER A 91 8.47 9.42 0.91
C SER A 91 9.42 10.33 0.12
N GLY A 92 10.69 9.92 0.00
CA GLY A 92 11.65 10.56 -0.90
C GLY A 92 11.66 10.01 -2.33
N GLY A 93 11.04 8.85 -2.56
CA GLY A 93 11.07 8.13 -3.84
C GLY A 93 9.94 8.50 -4.81
N ILE A 94 9.90 7.80 -5.95
CA ILE A 94 8.83 7.94 -6.95
C ILE A 94 7.59 7.19 -6.46
N ILE A 95 6.42 7.79 -6.65
CA ILE A 95 5.14 7.23 -6.21
C ILE A 95 4.23 7.07 -7.42
N THR A 96 3.74 5.86 -7.64
CA THR A 96 2.70 5.55 -8.62
C THR A 96 1.48 5.00 -7.88
N ALA A 97 0.32 5.59 -8.08
CA ALA A 97 -0.90 5.16 -7.40
C ALA A 97 -2.07 4.98 -8.36
N TYR A 98 -2.87 3.95 -8.11
CA TYR A 98 -4.11 3.63 -8.80
C TYR A 98 -5.26 3.67 -7.80
N LEU A 99 -6.19 4.60 -8.01
CA LEU A 99 -7.17 5.01 -7.00
C LEU A 99 -8.58 4.80 -7.51
N LYS A 100 -9.32 3.84 -6.95
CA LYS A 100 -10.75 3.74 -7.21
C LYS A 100 -11.53 4.89 -6.55
N SER A 101 -12.75 5.10 -7.00
CA SER A 101 -13.68 6.08 -6.44
C SER A 101 -13.80 5.93 -4.92
N ASN A 102 -13.96 7.03 -4.18
CA ASN A 102 -14.03 7.09 -2.70
C ASN A 102 -12.80 6.58 -1.92
N SER A 103 -11.70 6.22 -2.58
CA SER A 103 -10.42 6.00 -1.89
C SER A 103 -9.83 7.33 -1.40
N SER A 104 -9.04 7.28 -0.32
CA SER A 104 -8.35 8.44 0.24
C SER A 104 -6.84 8.25 0.11
N PHE A 105 -6.19 9.15 -0.63
CA PHE A 105 -4.77 9.08 -0.92
C PHE A 105 -4.10 10.40 -0.54
N SER A 106 -3.27 10.38 0.51
CA SER A 106 -2.57 11.54 1.04
C SER A 106 -1.07 11.32 1.00
N VAL A 107 -0.34 12.20 0.34
CA VAL A 107 1.10 12.05 0.08
C VAL A 107 1.84 13.34 0.35
N THR A 108 2.90 13.23 1.12
CA THR A 108 3.99 14.21 1.19
C THR A 108 5.24 13.57 0.64
N SER A 109 5.72 14.05 -0.51
CA SER A 109 6.93 13.53 -1.13
C SER A 109 7.82 14.60 -1.73
N SER A 110 9.14 14.40 -1.68
CA SER A 110 10.08 15.19 -2.49
C SER A 110 10.28 14.61 -3.89
N GLY A 111 9.77 13.40 -4.15
CA GLY A 111 9.84 12.72 -5.44
C GLY A 111 8.62 13.00 -6.33
N ASN A 112 8.63 12.39 -7.51
CA ASN A 112 7.53 12.53 -8.47
C ASN A 112 6.34 11.65 -8.06
N ILE A 113 5.14 12.21 -8.13
CA ILE A 113 3.89 11.49 -7.87
C ILE A 113 3.13 11.35 -9.19
N THR A 114 2.76 10.12 -9.55
CA THR A 114 1.82 9.81 -10.65
C THR A 114 0.59 9.13 -10.07
N ALA A 115 -0.58 9.75 -10.20
CA ALA A 115 -1.84 9.18 -9.73
C ALA A 115 -2.81 8.95 -10.89
N TYR A 116 -3.18 7.69 -11.11
CA TYR A 116 -4.28 7.26 -11.98
C TYR A 116 -5.52 7.06 -11.13
N TYR A 117 -6.65 7.65 -11.51
CA TYR A 117 -7.80 7.64 -10.62
C TYR A 117 -9.15 7.63 -11.31
N GLU A 118 -10.11 7.01 -10.63
CA GLU A 118 -11.54 7.15 -10.92
C GLU A 118 -12.10 8.41 -10.26
N ILE A 119 -13.14 8.99 -10.89
CA ILE A 119 -13.89 10.12 -10.34
C ILE A 119 -14.38 9.80 -8.93
N GLY A 120 -14.23 10.76 -8.01
CA GLY A 120 -14.68 10.64 -6.63
C GLY A 120 -13.63 10.13 -5.64
N SER A 121 -12.40 9.81 -6.06
CA SER A 121 -11.29 9.63 -5.10
C SER A 121 -10.90 10.95 -4.44
N ILE A 122 -10.46 10.89 -3.18
CA ILE A 122 -9.96 12.01 -2.39
C ILE A 122 -8.43 11.98 -2.45
N ARG A 123 -7.83 13.09 -2.85
CA ARG A 123 -6.40 13.17 -3.17
C ARG A 123 -5.79 14.43 -2.55
N ASN A 124 -4.77 14.25 -1.72
CA ASN A 124 -4.02 15.35 -1.11
C ASN A 124 -2.53 15.15 -1.37
N PHE A 125 -1.93 16.05 -2.13
CA PHE A 125 -0.52 15.97 -2.53
C PHE A 125 0.21 17.25 -2.18
N ASN A 126 1.49 17.14 -1.85
CA ASN A 126 2.40 18.27 -2.02
C ASN A 126 2.84 18.40 -3.50
N MET A 127 3.63 19.41 -3.82
CA MET A 127 4.01 19.82 -5.20
C MET A 127 4.58 18.66 -6.05
N ASN A 128 4.68 18.83 -7.39
CA ASN A 128 5.22 17.87 -8.38
C ASN A 128 4.39 16.57 -8.59
N THR A 129 3.08 16.73 -8.77
CA THR A 129 2.17 15.63 -9.07
C THR A 129 1.70 15.66 -10.52
N LYS A 130 1.79 14.52 -11.21
CA LYS A 130 1.04 14.22 -12.43
C LYS A 130 -0.21 13.41 -12.08
N THR A 131 -1.37 13.82 -12.57
CA THR A 131 -2.63 13.09 -12.31
C THR A 131 -3.35 12.77 -13.61
N GLU A 132 -3.86 11.55 -13.74
CA GLU A 132 -4.61 11.08 -14.91
C GLU A 132 -5.95 10.48 -14.49
N ILE A 133 -7.05 11.04 -15.01
CA ILE A 133 -8.39 10.48 -14.81
C ILE A 133 -8.56 9.31 -15.78
N LEU A 134 -9.02 8.17 -15.27
CA LEU A 134 -9.33 7.01 -16.09
C LEU A 134 -10.81 6.98 -16.46
N CYS A 135 -11.10 6.78 -17.75
CA CYS A 135 -12.46 6.66 -18.27
C CYS A 135 -13.05 5.25 -18.14
N SER A 136 -12.21 4.25 -17.83
CA SER A 136 -12.62 2.87 -17.59
C SER A 136 -12.38 2.50 -16.12
N PRO A 137 -13.22 1.65 -15.51
CA PRO A 137 -12.99 1.16 -14.15
C PRO A 137 -11.61 0.52 -14.02
N ILE A 138 -10.95 0.78 -12.89
CA ILE A 138 -9.65 0.18 -12.60
C ILE A 138 -9.87 -1.26 -12.18
N ILE A 139 -9.19 -2.19 -12.84
CA ILE A 139 -9.19 -3.61 -12.45
C ILE A 139 -7.83 -3.92 -11.84
N PHE A 140 -7.82 -4.20 -10.54
CA PHE A 140 -6.61 -4.67 -9.87
C PHE A 140 -6.46 -6.16 -10.08
N ASN A 141 -5.24 -6.58 -10.45
CA ASN A 141 -4.92 -7.99 -10.54
C ASN A 141 -4.44 -8.50 -9.18
N TYR A 142 -5.25 -9.36 -8.56
CA TYR A 142 -4.97 -10.02 -7.30
C TYR A 142 -4.50 -11.47 -7.46
N SER A 143 -4.12 -11.91 -8.67
CA SER A 143 -3.73 -13.31 -8.94
C SER A 143 -2.54 -13.81 -8.11
N ASN A 144 -1.77 -12.90 -7.53
CA ASN A 144 -0.66 -13.23 -6.65
C ASN A 144 -1.07 -13.37 -5.16
N ILE A 145 -2.34 -13.13 -4.83
CA ILE A 145 -2.92 -13.42 -3.51
C ILE A 145 -3.39 -14.87 -3.50
N SER A 146 -2.94 -15.67 -2.54
CA SER A 146 -3.52 -17.00 -2.29
C SER A 146 -4.98 -16.87 -1.87
N SER A 147 -5.85 -17.79 -2.29
CA SER A 147 -7.28 -17.73 -1.97
C SER A 147 -7.50 -17.68 -0.45
N GLY A 148 -7.95 -16.53 0.06
CA GLY A 148 -8.45 -16.34 1.43
C GLY A 148 -7.50 -15.75 2.46
N GLY A 149 -6.34 -15.18 2.09
CA GLY A 149 -5.30 -14.90 3.10
C GLY A 149 -4.93 -16.16 3.90
N CYS A 150 -5.24 -17.33 3.33
CA CYS A 150 -5.08 -18.68 3.84
C CYS A 150 -4.06 -19.41 2.97
#